data_AF-A0A0B5BE76-F1
#
_entry.id   AF-A0A0B5BE76-F1
#
_cell.length_a   1.000
_cell.length_b   1.000
_cell.length_c   1.000
_cell.angle_alpha   90.00
_cell.angle_beta   90.00
_cell.angle_gamma   90.00
#
_symmetry.space_group_name_H-M   'P 1'
#
loop_
_entity.id
_entity.type
_entity.pdbx_description
1 polymer ?
#
loop_
_entity_poly.entity_id
_entity_poly.type
_entity_poly.pdbx_seq_one_letter_code
_entity_poly.pdbx_strand_id
1 'polypeptide(L)'
;MIFLFLANLFLILVDASIGYHVAPALMRRFAPDPDTVELSVRGMRTMLGAVVALYMFFNCLGYFRYSMLTLAVVGGVVLIDMAAQLVVRHRLGAPK
;
A
#
# COMPACT_ATOMS: atom_id res chain seq x y z
N MET A 1 22.01 8.20 0.02
CA MET A 1 20.65 8.75 -0.01
C MET A 1 19.87 8.35 -1.25
N ILE A 2 20.45 8.47 -2.45
CA ILE A 2 19.75 8.07 -3.69
C ILE A 2 19.33 6.59 -3.69
N PHE A 3 20.16 5.71 -3.13
CA PHE A 3 19.80 4.30 -2.95
C PHE A 3 18.54 4.10 -2.09
N LEU A 4 18.44 4.77 -0.93
CA LEU A 4 17.26 4.68 -0.06
C LEU A 4 16.01 5.26 -0.73
N PHE A 5 16.16 6.35 -1.47
CA PHE A 5 15.06 6.93 -2.24
C PHE A 5 14.54 5.96 -3.30
N LEU A 6 15.44 5.33 -4.07
CA LEU A 6 15.08 4.34 -5.09
C LEU A 6 14.49 3.07 -4.48
N ALA A 7 15.03 2.61 -3.35
CA ALA A 7 14.48 1.47 -2.62
C ALA A 7 13.05 1.76 -2.13
N ASN A 8 12.83 2.91 -1.50
CA ASN A 8 11.49 3.34 -1.08
C ASN A 8 10.54 3.51 -2.27
N LEU A 9 11.02 4.10 -3.37
CA LEU A 9 10.24 4.24 -4.60
C LEU A 9 9.76 2.88 -5.10
N PHE A 10 10.68 1.91 -5.18
CA PHE A 10 10.35 0.54 -5.58
C PHE A 10 9.36 -0.11 -4.62
N LEU A 11 9.57 0.02 -3.30
CA LEU A 11 8.67 -0.54 -2.28
C LEU A 11 7.26 0.04 -2.41
N ILE A 12 7.10 1.35 -2.61
CA ILE A 12 5.80 2.00 -2.78
C ILE A 12 5.09 1.47 -4.04
N LEU A 13 5.81 1.23 -5.14
CA LEU A 13 5.22 0.66 -6.36
C LEU A 13 4.77 -0.78 -6.17
N VAL A 14 5.55 -1.59 -5.45
CA VAL A 14 5.19 -2.98 -5.14
C VAL A 14 3.96 -2.99 -4.24
N ASP A 15 3.94 -2.17 -3.20
CA ASP A 15 2.81 -2.04 -2.28
C ASP A 15 1.52 -1.64 -3.01
N ALA A 16 1.57 -0.59 -3.82
CA ALA A 16 0.44 -0.15 -4.63
C ALA A 16 -0.08 -1.28 -5.55
N SER A 17 0.84 -2.04 -6.15
CA SER A 17 0.51 -3.16 -7.03
C SER A 17 -0.19 -4.30 -6.28
N ILE A 18 0.29 -4.63 -5.08
CA ILE A 18 -0.32 -5.67 -4.22
C ILE A 18 -1.70 -5.19 -3.75
N GLY A 19 -1.80 -3.98 -3.19
CA GLY A 19 -3.05 -3.42 -2.71
C GLY A 19 -4.13 -3.37 -3.79
N TYR A 20 -3.78 -3.02 -5.02
CA TYR A 20 -4.72 -2.98 -6.15
C TYR A 20 -5.31 -4.35 -6.49
N HIS A 21 -4.53 -5.43 -6.38
CA HIS A 21 -4.98 -6.80 -6.66
C HIS A 21 -5.72 -7.44 -5.49
N VAL A 22 -5.26 -7.19 -4.26
CA VAL A 22 -5.87 -7.77 -3.04
C VAL A 22 -7.24 -7.13 -2.77
N ALA A 23 -7.43 -5.86 -3.12
CA ALA A 23 -8.64 -5.12 -2.82
C ALA A 23 -9.97 -5.74 -3.33
N PRO A 24 -10.12 -6.09 -4.61
CA PRO A 24 -11.33 -6.72 -5.11
C PRO A 24 -11.51 -8.17 -4.61
N ALA A 25 -10.42 -8.89 -4.34
CA ALA A 25 -10.48 -10.24 -3.78
C ALA A 25 -11.02 -10.25 -2.34
N LEU A 26 -10.65 -9.25 -1.54
CA LEU A 26 -11.16 -9.06 -0.18
C LEU A 26 -12.66 -8.75 -0.17
N MET A 27 -13.08 -7.76 -0.96
CA MET A 27 -14.46 -7.28 -0.94
C MET A 27 -15.47 -8.32 -1.43
N ARG A 28 -15.11 -9.13 -2.44
CA ARG A 28 -15.94 -10.25 -2.92
C ARG A 28 -16.21 -11.32 -1.87
N ARG A 29 -15.39 -11.42 -0.83
CA ARG A 29 -15.54 -12.43 0.23
C ARG A 29 -16.39 -11.95 1.40
N PHE A 30 -16.44 -10.64 1.63
CA PHE A 30 -17.16 -10.02 2.76
C PHE A 30 -18.52 -9.43 2.39
N ALA A 31 -18.74 -9.05 1.12
CA ALA A 31 -20.00 -8.49 0.66
C ALA A 31 -20.74 -9.49 -0.26
N PRO A 32 -21.93 -9.97 0.13
CA PRO A 32 -22.76 -10.85 -0.71
C PRO A 32 -23.45 -10.10 -1.86
N ASP A 33 -23.65 -8.77 -1.74
CA ASP A 33 -24.35 -7.97 -2.74
C ASP A 33 -23.39 -7.28 -3.74
N PRO A 34 -23.61 -7.45 -5.06
CA PRO A 34 -22.71 -6.94 -6.10
C PRO A 34 -22.57 -5.42 -6.08
N ASP A 35 -23.65 -4.68 -5.77
CA ASP A 35 -23.64 -3.22 -5.73
C ASP A 35 -22.77 -2.68 -4.58
N THR A 36 -22.80 -3.34 -3.42
CA THR A 36 -21.95 -2.98 -2.27
C THR A 36 -20.47 -3.34 -2.48
N VAL A 37 -20.19 -4.40 -3.25
CA VAL A 37 -18.81 -4.78 -3.64
C VAL A 37 -18.18 -3.67 -4.48
N GLU A 38 -18.89 -3.17 -5.50
CA GLU A 38 -18.34 -2.18 -6.42
C GLU A 38 -18.03 -0.84 -5.74
N LEU A 39 -18.96 -0.37 -4.89
CA LEU A 39 -18.77 0.86 -4.12
C LEU A 39 -17.57 0.77 -3.17
N SER A 40 -17.43 -0.38 -2.50
CA SER A 40 -16.35 -0.63 -1.54
C SER A 40 -14.99 -0.78 -2.23
N VAL A 41 -14.93 -1.44 -3.39
CA VAL A 41 -13.70 -1.54 -4.20
C VAL A 41 -13.26 -0.17 -4.69
N ARG A 42 -14.21 0.68 -5.13
CA ARG A 42 -13.89 2.05 -5.56
C ARG A 42 -13.36 2.90 -4.41
N GLY A 43 -13.99 2.84 -3.23
CA GLY A 43 -13.52 3.53 -2.03
C GLY A 43 -12.10 3.10 -1.64
N MET A 44 -11.83 1.79 -1.66
CA MET A 44 -10.52 1.26 -1.29
C MET A 44 -9.41 1.65 -2.28
N ARG A 45 -9.71 1.68 -3.59
CA ARG A 45 -8.76 2.16 -4.61
C ARG A 45 -8.39 3.64 -4.44
N THR A 46 -9.37 4.49 -4.13
CA THR A 46 -9.11 5.91 -3.87
C THR A 46 -8.24 6.10 -2.63
N MET A 47 -8.54 5.35 -1.56
CA MET A 47 -7.72 5.38 -0.34
C MET A 47 -6.29 4.92 -0.61
N LEU A 48 -6.10 3.81 -1.34
CA LEU A 48 -4.78 3.32 -1.73
C LEU A 48 -4.01 4.38 -2.53
N GLY A 49 -4.66 5.03 -3.50
CA GLY A 49 -4.05 6.10 -4.28
C GLY A 49 -3.60 7.29 -3.42
N ALA A 50 -4.41 7.69 -2.43
CA ALA A 50 -4.06 8.75 -1.50
C ALA A 50 -2.85 8.37 -0.61
N VAL A 51 -2.80 7.13 -0.12
CA VAL A 51 -1.69 6.61 0.68
C VAL A 51 -0.39 6.57 -0.11
N VAL A 52 -0.43 6.08 -1.35
CA VAL A 52 0.72 6.06 -2.27
C VAL A 52 1.23 7.48 -2.55
N ALA A 53 0.33 8.43 -2.81
CA ALA A 53 0.70 9.82 -3.03
C ALA A 53 1.39 10.42 -1.79
N LEU A 54 0.90 10.09 -0.59
CA LEU A 54 1.49 10.54 0.66
C LEU A 54 2.90 9.97 0.88
N TYR A 55 3.11 8.68 0.62
CA TYR A 55 4.44 8.06 0.71
C TYR A 55 5.42 8.66 -0.29
N MET A 56 4.98 8.91 -1.53
CA MET A 56 5.80 9.58 -2.54
C MET A 56 6.17 11.00 -2.12
N PHE A 57 5.22 11.75 -1.56
CA PHE A 57 5.48 13.09 -1.05
C PHE A 57 6.57 13.08 0.04
N PHE A 58 6.45 12.21 1.03
CA PHE A 58 7.45 12.11 2.10
C PHE A 58 8.79 11.55 1.63
N ASN A 59 8.79 10.61 0.68
CA ASN A 59 10.02 10.08 0.08
C ASN A 59 10.79 11.20 -0.64
N CYS A 60 10.09 12.01 -1.44
CA CYS A 60 10.65 13.20 -2.09
C CYS A 60 11.13 14.23 -1.06
N LEU A 61 10.33 14.53 -0.04
CA LEU A 61 10.70 15.48 1.02
C LEU A 61 11.99 15.03 1.74
N GLY A 62 12.08 13.75 2.10
CA GLY A 62 13.27 13.17 2.73
C GLY A 62 14.51 13.27 1.86
N TYR A 63 14.36 13.05 0.56
CA TYR A 63 15.46 13.20 -0.41
C TYR A 63 15.91 14.66 -0.55
N PHE A 64 14.99 15.59 -0.81
CA PHE A 64 15.33 17.01 -1.00
C PHE A 64 15.87 17.69 0.26
N ARG A 65 15.44 17.25 1.45
CA ARG A 65 15.97 17.76 2.73
C ARG A 65 17.23 17.05 3.20
N TYR A 66 17.78 16.11 2.44
CA TYR A 66 18.90 15.26 2.85
C TYR A 66 18.66 14.60 4.23
N SER A 67 17.41 14.23 4.53
CA SER A 67 17.02 13.66 5.81
C SER A 67 16.95 12.15 5.70
N MET A 68 18.04 11.48 6.12
CA MET A 68 18.11 10.02 6.14
C MET A 68 17.06 9.41 7.09
N LEU A 69 16.76 10.09 8.20
CA LEU A 69 15.73 9.66 9.14
C LEU A 69 14.35 9.64 8.48
N THR A 70 13.99 10.68 7.71
CA THR A 70 12.71 10.73 6.99
C THR A 70 12.61 9.61 5.97
N LEU A 71 13.67 9.34 5.20
CA LEU A 71 13.70 8.23 4.25
C LEU A 71 13.57 6.87 4.95
N ALA A 72 14.22 6.68 6.10
CA ALA A 72 14.13 5.45 6.88
C ALA A 72 12.72 5.24 7.46
N VAL A 73 12.08 6.30 7.96
CA VAL A 73 10.70 6.26 8.47
C VAL A 73 9.73 5.89 7.34
N VAL A 74 9.84 6.53 6.17
CA VAL A 74 8.99 6.20 5.02
C VAL A 74 9.16 4.74 4.62
N GLY A 75 10.40 4.26 4.51
CA GLY A 75 10.67 2.85 4.20
C GLY A 75 10.07 1.90 5.23
N GLY A 76 10.21 2.21 6.52
CA GLY A 76 9.63 1.43 7.60
C GLY A 76 8.09 1.36 7.54
N VAL A 77 7.44 2.49 7.27
CA VAL A 77 5.97 2.55 7.14
C VAL A 77 5.50 1.71 5.95
N VAL A 78 6.15 1.83 4.79
CA VAL A 78 5.79 1.04 3.60
C VAL A 78 5.99 -0.45 3.84
N LEU A 79 7.07 -0.85 4.53
CA LEU A 79 7.28 -2.26 4.89
C LEU A 79 6.20 -2.80 5.83
N ILE A 80 5.76 -2.00 6.80
CA ILE A 80 4.66 -2.37 7.70
C ILE A 80 3.35 -2.54 6.92
N ASP A 81 3.06 -1.63 5.98
CA ASP A 81 1.86 -1.73 5.15
C ASP A 81 1.88 -2.98 4.27
N MET A 82 3.01 -3.26 3.60
CA MET A 82 3.20 -4.49 2.84
C MET A 82 3.04 -5.75 3.72
N ALA A 83 3.58 -5.74 4.94
CA ALA A 83 3.41 -6.86 5.88
C ALA A 83 1.94 -7.04 6.27
N ALA A 84 1.22 -5.96 6.53
CA ALA A 84 -0.22 -6.00 6.82
C ALA A 84 -1.01 -6.55 5.62
N GLN A 85 -0.75 -6.05 4.40
CA GLN A 85 -1.37 -6.54 3.17
C GLN A 85 -1.06 -8.04 2.94
N LEU A 86 0.16 -8.49 3.23
CA LEU A 86 0.57 -9.89 3.13
C LEU A 86 -0.15 -10.79 4.17
N VAL A 87 -0.26 -10.34 5.42
CA VAL A 87 -0.97 -11.07 6.48
C VAL A 87 -2.45 -11.18 6.14
N VAL A 88 -3.07 -10.10 5.67
CA VAL A 88 -4.46 -10.09 5.19
C VAL A 88 -4.60 -11.09 4.06
N ARG A 89 -3.73 -11.04 3.04
CA ARG A 89 -3.73 -12.01 1.93
C ARG A 89 -3.58 -13.46 2.41
N HIS A 90 -2.68 -13.76 3.35
CA HIS A 90 -2.49 -15.12 3.86
C HIS A 90 -3.68 -15.63 4.68
N ARG A 91 -4.24 -14.78 5.56
CA ARG A 91 -5.43 -15.12 6.35
C ARG A 91 -6.66 -15.33 5.49
N LEU A 92 -6.72 -14.69 4.32
CA LEU A 92 -7.80 -14.85 3.36
C LEU A 92 -7.49 -15.89 2.27
N GLY A 93 -6.24 -16.29 2.09
CA GLY A 93 -5.85 -17.36 1.18
C GLY A 93 -6.09 -18.76 1.74
N ALA A 94 -6.33 -18.90 3.05
CA ALA A 94 -6.67 -20.19 3.65
C ALA A 94 -8.11 -20.59 3.25
N PRO A 95 -8.31 -21.67 2.48
CA PRO A 95 -9.61 -22.34 2.45
C PRO A 95 -9.86 -22.87 3.87
N LYS A 96 -11.02 -22.51 4.43
CA LYS A 96 -11.60 -23.28 5.53
C LYS A 96 -12.38 -24.42 4.90
#